data_AF-A0A8C9FJA5-F1
#
_entry.id   AF-A0A8C9FJA5-F1
#
_cell.length_a   1.000
_cell.length_b   1.000
_cell.length_c   1.000
_cell.angle_alpha   90.00
_cell.angle_beta   90.00
_cell.angle_gamma   90.00
#
_symmetry.space_group_name_H-M   'P 1'
#
loop_
_entity.id
_entity.type
_entity.pdbx_description
1 polymer ?
#
loop_
_entity_poly.entity_id
_entity_poly.type
_entity_poly.pdbx_seq_one_letter_code
_entity_poly.pdbx_strand_id
1 'polypeptide(L)'
;ELDYHDAASVNDRCQKICDQWDSLGTLTQKRREALERTEKLLETIDQLHLEFAKRAAPFNNWMEGAMEDLQDMFIVHSIEEIQSLISAHDQFKATLPEADGERQAILSIQNEVEKVIQSYSMRISASNPYSTVTVEEIRTKWEKVKQLVPQRDQSLQEELARQHANERLRRQFAAQANVIGPWIQTKMEEIARSSIEMTGPLEDQMNQLKQYEQNIINYKHNIDKLEGDHQLIQEALVFDNKHTNYTMEHIRVGWELLLTTIARTINEVETQILTRDAKGITQEQMNDFRASFNHFDRVQYSFLFSSSNIHCSQKQVSFHSIYNLKNLFFSLISCLSSSIQNGYPFLDLMCVGH
;
A
#
# COMPACT_ATOMS: atom_id res chain seq x y z
N GLU A 1 -57.44 -73.27 78.50
CA GLU A 1 -56.64 -72.06 78.22
C GLU A 1 -56.79 -71.08 79.38
N LEU A 2 -55.95 -70.04 79.48
CA LEU A 2 -56.16 -68.93 80.42
C LEU A 2 -57.17 -67.95 79.81
N ASP A 3 -58.43 -68.09 80.20
CA ASP A 3 -59.58 -67.42 79.60
C ASP A 3 -59.65 -65.93 80.04
N TYR A 4 -58.77 -65.12 79.47
CA TYR A 4 -58.63 -63.70 79.83
C TYR A 4 -59.82 -62.89 79.28
N HIS A 5 -60.58 -62.30 80.20
CA HIS A 5 -61.90 -61.70 79.93
C HIS A 5 -61.98 -60.62 78.83
N ASP A 6 -60.86 -59.99 78.45
CA ASP A 6 -60.79 -58.94 77.41
C ASP A 6 -59.91 -59.35 76.20
N ALA A 7 -59.62 -60.65 76.05
CA ALA A 7 -58.70 -61.14 75.01
C ALA A 7 -59.14 -60.76 73.58
N ALA A 8 -60.44 -60.73 73.30
CA ALA A 8 -60.98 -60.34 71.99
C ALA A 8 -60.66 -58.88 71.63
N SER A 9 -60.84 -57.95 72.57
CA SER A 9 -60.54 -56.52 72.41
C SER A 9 -59.05 -56.27 72.22
N VAL A 10 -58.21 -56.94 73.03
CA VAL A 10 -56.75 -56.86 72.92
C VAL A 10 -56.25 -57.43 71.59
N ASN A 11 -56.83 -58.55 71.12
CA ASN A 11 -56.46 -59.16 69.84
C ASN A 11 -56.91 -58.31 68.64
N ASP A 12 -58.12 -57.75 68.64
CA ASP A 12 -58.57 -56.81 67.59
C ASP A 12 -57.67 -55.56 67.53
N ARG A 13 -57.31 -55.00 68.70
CA ARG A 13 -56.35 -53.88 68.79
C ARG A 13 -54.96 -54.29 68.30
N CYS A 14 -54.50 -55.49 68.62
CA CYS A 14 -53.22 -56.02 68.16
C CYS A 14 -53.21 -56.18 66.63
N GLN A 15 -54.26 -56.78 66.06
CA GLN A 15 -54.40 -56.94 64.60
C GLN A 15 -54.39 -55.59 63.90
N LYS A 16 -55.15 -54.60 64.39
CA LYS A 16 -55.13 -53.22 63.84
C LYS A 16 -53.74 -52.58 63.87
N ILE A 17 -52.93 -52.87 64.88
CA ILE A 17 -51.54 -52.40 64.97
C ILE A 17 -50.66 -53.14 63.96
N CYS A 18 -50.82 -54.46 63.79
CA CYS A 18 -50.11 -55.24 62.77
C CYS A 18 -50.45 -54.79 61.35
N ASP A 19 -51.74 -54.63 61.02
CA ASP A 19 -52.21 -54.15 59.71
C ASP A 19 -51.67 -52.75 59.40
N GLN A 20 -51.63 -51.86 60.40
CA GLN A 20 -51.01 -50.54 60.28
C GLN A 20 -49.50 -50.60 60.12
N TRP A 21 -48.82 -51.54 60.79
CA TRP A 21 -47.38 -51.72 60.70
C TRP A 21 -46.95 -52.23 59.32
N ASP A 22 -47.68 -53.21 58.76
CA ASP A 22 -47.45 -53.73 57.41
C ASP A 22 -47.75 -52.65 56.35
N SER A 23 -48.84 -51.90 56.52
CA SER A 23 -49.15 -50.73 55.70
C SER A 23 -48.04 -49.68 55.77
N LEU A 24 -47.54 -49.35 56.97
CA LEU A 24 -46.44 -48.40 57.17
C LEU A 24 -45.14 -48.89 56.50
N GLY A 25 -44.85 -50.19 56.57
CA GLY A 25 -43.72 -50.80 55.87
C GLY A 25 -43.82 -50.61 54.35
N THR A 26 -44.96 -50.95 53.74
CA THR A 26 -45.16 -50.79 52.29
C THR A 26 -45.16 -49.33 51.85
N LEU A 27 -45.73 -48.41 52.65
CA LEU A 27 -45.69 -46.97 52.39
C LEU A 27 -44.28 -46.40 52.48
N THR A 28 -43.48 -46.86 53.45
CA THR A 28 -42.08 -46.44 53.61
C THR A 28 -41.21 -46.91 52.44
N GLN A 29 -41.40 -48.15 51.98
CA GLN A 29 -40.69 -48.68 50.82
C GLN A 29 -41.06 -47.91 49.53
N LYS A 30 -42.36 -47.69 49.26
CA LYS A 30 -42.82 -46.88 48.13
C LYS A 30 -42.28 -45.45 48.17
N ARG A 31 -42.20 -44.84 49.37
CA ARG A 31 -41.62 -43.51 49.54
C ARG A 31 -40.12 -43.50 49.23
N ARG A 32 -39.37 -44.51 49.67
CA ARG A 32 -37.93 -44.65 49.36
C ARG A 32 -37.70 -44.73 47.85
N GLU A 33 -38.38 -45.65 47.17
CA GLU A 33 -38.26 -45.82 45.71
C GLU A 33 -38.63 -44.57 44.92
N ALA A 34 -39.62 -43.78 45.40
CA ALA A 34 -39.99 -42.51 44.80
C ALA A 34 -38.93 -41.42 45.01
N LEU A 35 -38.29 -41.37 46.18
CA LEU A 35 -37.20 -40.45 46.48
C LEU A 35 -35.95 -40.79 45.65
N GLU A 36 -35.50 -42.04 45.68
CA GLU A 36 -34.34 -42.51 44.90
C GLU A 36 -34.51 -42.27 43.38
N ARG A 37 -35.73 -42.47 42.85
CA ARG A 37 -36.04 -42.14 41.46
C ARG A 37 -35.97 -40.65 41.18
N THR A 38 -36.44 -39.81 42.10
CA THR A 38 -36.45 -38.35 41.92
C THR A 38 -35.04 -37.77 42.04
N GLU A 39 -34.26 -38.24 43.01
CA GLU A 39 -32.84 -37.92 43.20
C GLU A 39 -32.04 -38.19 41.93
N LYS A 40 -32.15 -39.41 41.36
CA LYS A 40 -31.47 -39.76 40.11
C LYS A 40 -31.87 -38.89 38.90
N LEU A 41 -33.13 -38.43 38.83
CA LEU A 41 -33.58 -37.51 37.77
C LEU A 41 -32.97 -36.12 37.96
N LEU A 42 -32.85 -35.64 39.20
CA LEU A 42 -32.19 -34.39 39.54
C LEU A 42 -30.68 -34.44 39.21
N GLU A 43 -29.98 -35.51 39.61
CA GLU A 43 -28.57 -35.74 39.27
C GLU A 43 -28.34 -35.73 37.75
N THR A 44 -29.26 -36.33 36.98
CA THR A 44 -29.17 -36.37 35.51
C THR A 44 -29.31 -34.96 34.91
N ILE A 45 -30.26 -34.16 35.38
CA ILE A 45 -30.43 -32.77 34.95
C ILE A 45 -29.23 -31.91 35.34
N ASP A 46 -28.71 -32.07 36.55
CA ASP A 46 -27.57 -31.32 37.06
C ASP A 46 -26.31 -31.58 36.21
N GLN A 47 -26.07 -32.84 35.88
CA GLN A 47 -24.96 -33.26 35.01
C GLN A 47 -25.09 -32.69 33.59
N LEU A 48 -26.30 -32.65 33.02
CA LEU A 48 -26.57 -32.03 31.71
C LEU A 48 -26.38 -30.49 31.75
N HIS A 49 -26.88 -29.82 32.80
CA HIS A 49 -26.64 -28.39 33.01
C HIS A 49 -25.15 -28.07 33.10
N LEU A 50 -24.38 -28.89 33.84
CA LEU A 50 -22.93 -28.73 33.97
C LEU A 50 -22.20 -29.00 32.65
N GLU A 51 -22.64 -29.96 31.83
CA GLU A 51 -22.08 -30.19 30.50
C GLU A 51 -22.35 -29.00 29.56
N PHE A 52 -23.60 -28.52 29.52
CA PHE A 52 -23.96 -27.31 28.76
C PHE A 52 -23.05 -26.13 29.16
N ALA A 53 -22.89 -25.87 30.45
CA ALA A 53 -22.07 -24.76 30.94
C ALA A 53 -20.60 -24.85 30.48
N LYS A 54 -20.01 -26.06 30.56
CA LYS A 54 -18.63 -26.33 30.14
C LYS A 54 -18.38 -26.11 28.65
N ARG A 55 -19.39 -26.32 27.80
CA ARG A 55 -19.29 -26.19 26.33
C ARG A 55 -19.73 -24.82 25.82
N ALA A 56 -20.81 -24.29 26.38
CA ALA A 56 -21.36 -22.98 26.04
C ALA A 56 -20.38 -21.82 26.33
N ALA A 57 -19.61 -21.88 27.42
CA ALA A 57 -18.66 -20.82 27.76
C ALA A 57 -17.52 -20.64 26.72
N PRO A 58 -16.71 -21.67 26.36
CA PRO A 58 -15.69 -21.52 25.32
C PRO A 58 -16.30 -21.26 23.94
N PHE A 59 -17.45 -21.86 23.62
CA PHE A 59 -18.14 -21.58 22.34
C PHE A 59 -18.63 -20.14 22.23
N ASN A 60 -19.12 -19.55 23.34
CA ASN A 60 -19.47 -18.14 23.40
C ASN A 60 -18.27 -17.23 23.12
N ASN A 61 -17.14 -17.50 23.78
CA ASN A 61 -15.91 -16.72 23.60
C ASN A 61 -15.38 -16.85 22.16
N TRP A 62 -15.49 -18.04 21.55
CA TRP A 62 -15.15 -18.24 20.13
C TRP A 62 -16.05 -17.41 19.21
N MET A 63 -17.37 -17.34 19.45
CA MET A 63 -18.26 -16.48 18.67
C MET A 63 -17.94 -14.99 18.85
N GLU A 64 -17.55 -14.56 20.06
CA GLU A 64 -17.14 -13.18 20.33
C GLU A 64 -15.87 -12.82 19.56
N GLY A 65 -14.81 -13.62 19.67
CA GLY A 65 -13.57 -13.42 18.89
C GLY A 65 -13.82 -13.46 17.38
N ALA A 66 -14.64 -14.40 16.89
CA ALA A 66 -15.01 -14.46 15.48
C ALA A 66 -15.78 -13.20 15.00
N MET A 67 -16.63 -12.60 15.85
CA MET A 67 -17.28 -11.33 15.52
C MET A 67 -16.28 -10.17 15.49
N GLU A 68 -15.29 -10.14 16.38
CA GLU A 68 -14.22 -9.13 16.38
C GLU A 68 -13.36 -9.25 15.11
N ASP A 69 -12.83 -10.45 14.80
CA ASP A 69 -11.98 -10.71 13.62
C ASP A 69 -12.69 -10.37 12.29
N LEU A 70 -13.98 -10.67 12.17
CA LEU A 70 -14.77 -10.36 10.97
C LEU A 70 -14.99 -8.85 10.80
N GLN A 71 -15.01 -8.09 11.90
CA GLN A 71 -15.22 -6.64 11.92
C GLN A 71 -13.89 -5.84 11.95
N ASP A 72 -12.73 -6.48 12.12
CA ASP A 72 -11.42 -5.82 12.24
C ASP A 72 -11.03 -5.03 10.98
N MET A 73 -10.41 -3.85 11.16
CA MET A 73 -10.06 -2.95 10.07
C MET A 73 -8.64 -3.26 9.55
N PHE A 74 -8.55 -3.68 8.28
CA PHE A 74 -7.28 -3.95 7.62
C PHE A 74 -6.81 -2.78 6.74
N ILE A 75 -5.48 -2.66 6.58
CA ILE A 75 -4.82 -1.75 5.63
C ILE A 75 -3.80 -2.57 4.86
N VAL A 76 -3.83 -2.50 3.53
CA VAL A 76 -2.97 -3.27 2.61
C VAL A 76 -2.45 -2.40 1.47
N HIS A 77 -1.25 -2.70 1.00
CA HIS A 77 -0.53 -1.92 -0.03
C HIS A 77 -0.11 -2.78 -1.24
N SER A 78 -0.34 -4.10 -1.16
CA SER A 78 -0.01 -5.07 -2.19
C SER A 78 -1.11 -6.12 -2.40
N ILE A 79 -1.10 -6.75 -3.59
CA ILE A 79 -1.99 -7.87 -3.92
C ILE A 79 -1.69 -9.09 -3.04
N GLU A 80 -0.43 -9.29 -2.65
CA GLU A 80 0.02 -10.44 -1.85
C GLU A 80 -0.51 -10.37 -0.40
N GLU A 81 -0.55 -9.17 0.19
CA GLU A 81 -1.16 -8.93 1.51
C GLU A 81 -2.65 -9.25 1.52
N ILE A 82 -3.44 -8.71 0.57
CA ILE A 82 -4.88 -8.97 0.51
C ILE A 82 -5.21 -10.42 0.17
N GLN A 83 -4.41 -11.08 -0.68
CA GLN A 83 -4.54 -12.53 -0.92
C GLN A 83 -4.26 -13.37 0.33
N SER A 84 -3.34 -12.93 1.19
CA SER A 84 -3.08 -13.57 2.49
C SER A 84 -4.26 -13.43 3.44
N LEU A 85 -4.89 -12.25 3.51
CA LEU A 85 -6.11 -12.02 4.30
C LEU A 85 -7.30 -12.84 3.78
N ILE A 86 -7.49 -12.93 2.46
CA ILE A 86 -8.52 -13.79 1.85
C ILE A 86 -8.27 -15.25 2.20
N SER A 87 -7.02 -15.73 2.09
CA SER A 87 -6.66 -17.11 2.44
C SER A 87 -6.92 -17.44 3.91
N ALA A 88 -6.64 -16.51 4.82
CA ALA A 88 -6.97 -16.65 6.24
C ALA A 88 -8.49 -16.68 6.47
N HIS A 89 -9.26 -15.85 5.77
CA HIS A 89 -10.72 -15.86 5.86
C HIS A 89 -11.35 -17.13 5.28
N ASP A 90 -10.79 -17.69 4.19
CA ASP A 90 -11.21 -18.99 3.65
C ASP A 90 -10.90 -20.14 4.62
N GLN A 91 -9.76 -20.12 5.31
CA GLN A 91 -9.45 -21.07 6.39
C GLN A 91 -10.44 -20.93 7.56
N PHE A 92 -10.78 -19.72 7.98
CA PHE A 92 -11.82 -19.49 8.98
C PHE A 92 -13.17 -20.04 8.54
N LYS A 93 -13.62 -19.76 7.31
CA LYS A 93 -14.87 -20.30 6.76
C LYS A 93 -14.91 -21.83 6.75
N ALA A 94 -13.77 -22.49 6.54
CA ALA A 94 -13.67 -23.95 6.61
C ALA A 94 -13.93 -24.53 8.02
N THR A 95 -13.81 -23.74 9.09
CA THR A 95 -14.16 -24.16 10.48
C THR A 95 -15.64 -24.04 10.80
N LEU A 96 -16.40 -23.23 10.04
CA LEU A 96 -17.83 -22.96 10.33
C LEU A 96 -18.72 -24.21 10.37
N PRO A 97 -18.54 -25.25 9.54
CA PRO A 97 -19.34 -26.47 9.63
C PRO A 97 -19.11 -27.24 10.95
N GLU A 98 -17.88 -27.26 11.46
CA GLU A 98 -17.54 -27.87 12.74
C GLU A 98 -18.11 -27.05 13.90
N ALA A 99 -18.03 -25.71 13.81
CA ALA A 99 -18.64 -24.81 14.78
C ALA A 99 -20.19 -24.91 14.82
N ASP A 100 -20.87 -25.13 13.68
CA ASP A 100 -22.31 -25.43 13.69
C ASP A 100 -22.59 -26.78 14.35
N GLY A 101 -21.73 -27.78 14.13
CA GLY A 101 -21.80 -29.07 14.81
C GLY A 101 -21.74 -28.94 16.34
N GLU A 102 -20.76 -28.17 16.86
CA GLU A 102 -20.64 -27.88 18.30
C GLU A 102 -21.87 -27.13 18.82
N ARG A 103 -22.34 -26.10 18.10
CA ARG A 103 -23.57 -25.37 18.44
C ARG A 103 -24.77 -26.31 18.55
N GLN A 104 -24.99 -27.18 17.56
CA GLN A 104 -26.13 -28.10 17.55
C GLN A 104 -26.04 -29.10 18.71
N ALA A 105 -24.83 -29.57 19.04
CA ALA A 105 -24.62 -30.42 20.20
C ALA A 105 -24.92 -29.69 21.52
N ILE A 106 -24.45 -28.45 21.71
CA ILE A 106 -24.78 -27.62 22.88
C ILE A 106 -26.30 -27.41 23.01
N LEU A 107 -26.99 -27.10 21.91
CA LEU A 107 -28.45 -26.96 21.91
C LEU A 107 -29.17 -28.27 22.23
N SER A 108 -28.63 -29.41 21.80
CA SER A 108 -29.24 -30.72 22.08
C SER A 108 -29.25 -31.08 23.57
N ILE A 109 -28.21 -30.68 24.32
CA ILE A 109 -28.14 -30.87 25.79
C ILE A 109 -29.28 -30.12 26.50
N GLN A 110 -29.51 -28.85 26.14
CA GLN A 110 -30.62 -28.08 26.72
C GLN A 110 -31.99 -28.67 26.34
N ASN A 111 -32.17 -29.11 25.08
CA ASN A 111 -33.39 -29.78 24.66
C ASN A 111 -33.63 -31.09 25.43
N GLU A 112 -32.58 -31.82 25.82
CA GLU A 112 -32.68 -33.03 26.63
C GLU A 112 -33.08 -32.71 28.08
N VAL A 113 -32.50 -31.67 28.70
CA VAL A 113 -32.95 -31.16 30.02
C VAL A 113 -34.44 -30.84 30.00
N GLU A 114 -34.90 -30.05 29.02
CA GLU A 114 -36.31 -29.66 28.90
C GLU A 114 -37.22 -30.87 28.70
N LYS A 115 -36.80 -31.84 27.88
CA LYS A 115 -37.50 -33.10 27.66
C LYS A 115 -37.63 -33.93 28.95
N VAL A 116 -36.57 -34.03 29.76
CA VAL A 116 -36.60 -34.76 31.04
C VAL A 116 -37.53 -34.06 32.05
N ILE A 117 -37.46 -32.73 32.17
CA ILE A 117 -38.35 -31.95 33.05
C ILE A 117 -39.83 -32.15 32.64
N GLN A 118 -40.13 -32.06 31.34
CA GLN A 118 -41.49 -32.23 30.81
C GLN A 118 -42.00 -33.68 30.99
N SER A 119 -41.21 -34.69 30.62
CA SER A 119 -41.65 -36.10 30.65
C SER A 119 -41.97 -36.61 32.05
N TYR A 120 -41.30 -36.08 33.08
CA TYR A 120 -41.55 -36.43 34.49
C TYR A 120 -42.36 -35.36 35.24
N SER A 121 -42.86 -34.33 34.55
CA SER A 121 -43.67 -33.24 35.12
C SER A 121 -43.05 -32.58 36.38
N MET A 122 -41.74 -32.40 36.36
CA MET A 122 -40.98 -31.93 37.53
C MET A 122 -41.13 -30.42 37.73
N ARG A 123 -41.33 -30.00 38.98
CA ARG A 123 -41.51 -28.58 39.36
C ARG A 123 -40.18 -27.88 39.61
N ILE A 124 -39.30 -27.92 38.61
CA ILE A 124 -37.95 -27.34 38.66
C ILE A 124 -37.85 -26.26 37.58
N SER A 125 -37.08 -25.20 37.82
CA SER A 125 -36.74 -24.26 36.75
C SER A 125 -35.80 -24.92 35.74
N ALA A 126 -36.06 -24.75 34.44
CA ALA A 126 -35.14 -25.15 33.37
C ALA A 126 -33.95 -24.17 33.19
N SER A 127 -33.82 -23.18 34.08
CA SER A 127 -32.70 -22.25 34.11
C SER A 127 -31.45 -22.95 34.64
N ASN A 128 -30.38 -22.92 33.86
CA ASN A 128 -29.10 -23.50 34.23
C ASN A 128 -28.42 -22.68 35.36
N PRO A 129 -28.03 -23.29 36.50
CA PRO A 129 -27.37 -22.57 37.60
C PRO A 129 -25.87 -22.36 37.38
N TYR A 130 -25.26 -23.01 36.38
CA TYR A 130 -23.81 -23.02 36.13
C TYR A 130 -23.35 -22.13 34.98
N SER A 131 -24.26 -21.52 34.23
CA SER A 131 -23.93 -20.66 33.08
C SER A 131 -24.81 -19.41 33.03
N THR A 132 -24.19 -18.27 32.73
CA THR A 132 -24.90 -17.03 32.38
C THR A 132 -25.33 -16.99 30.92
N VAL A 133 -24.68 -17.80 30.06
CA VAL A 133 -24.94 -17.84 28.62
C VAL A 133 -26.23 -18.60 28.35
N THR A 134 -27.16 -17.96 27.64
CA THR A 134 -28.45 -18.59 27.29
C THR A 134 -28.44 -19.19 25.89
N VAL A 135 -29.33 -20.16 25.64
CA VAL A 135 -29.55 -20.72 24.30
C VAL A 135 -29.93 -19.65 23.27
N GLU A 136 -30.71 -18.63 23.67
CA GLU A 136 -31.13 -17.58 22.75
C GLU A 136 -29.99 -16.60 22.42
N GLU A 137 -29.12 -16.33 23.39
CA GLU A 137 -27.87 -15.60 23.16
C GLU A 137 -26.95 -16.34 22.19
N ILE A 138 -26.79 -17.66 22.34
CA ILE A 138 -26.02 -18.49 21.41
C ILE A 138 -26.60 -18.43 19.99
N ARG A 139 -27.92 -18.55 19.83
CA ARG A 139 -28.58 -18.39 18.52
C ARG A 139 -28.33 -17.01 17.92
N THR A 140 -28.50 -15.96 18.72
CA THR A 140 -28.35 -14.56 18.28
C THR A 140 -26.91 -14.26 17.83
N LYS A 141 -25.91 -14.67 18.62
CA LYS A 141 -24.48 -14.51 18.27
C LYS A 141 -24.12 -15.32 17.02
N TRP A 142 -24.62 -16.55 16.90
CA TRP A 142 -24.39 -17.40 15.74
C TRP A 142 -24.94 -16.82 14.43
N GLU A 143 -26.17 -16.32 14.41
CA GLU A 143 -26.72 -15.67 13.22
C GLU A 143 -25.98 -14.35 12.90
N LYS A 144 -25.50 -13.61 13.91
CA LYS A 144 -24.63 -12.44 13.68
C LYS A 144 -23.29 -12.83 13.04
N VAL A 145 -22.63 -13.91 13.50
CA VAL A 145 -21.42 -14.45 12.85
C VAL A 145 -21.70 -14.80 11.38
N LYS A 146 -22.77 -15.55 11.09
CA LYS A 146 -23.17 -15.87 9.70
C LYS A 146 -23.44 -14.64 8.85
N GLN A 147 -24.01 -13.58 9.42
CA GLN A 147 -24.30 -12.34 8.70
C GLN A 147 -23.02 -11.56 8.38
N LEU A 148 -22.01 -11.60 9.25
CA LEU A 148 -20.74 -10.90 9.08
C LEU A 148 -19.81 -11.59 8.07
N VAL A 149 -19.85 -12.92 7.95
CA VAL A 149 -19.04 -13.68 6.97
C VAL A 149 -19.16 -13.14 5.53
N PRO A 150 -20.34 -13.04 4.89
CA PRO A 150 -20.46 -12.54 3.52
C PRO A 150 -20.12 -11.05 3.40
N GLN A 151 -20.26 -10.26 4.47
CA GLN A 151 -19.82 -8.86 4.49
C GLN A 151 -18.30 -8.75 4.48
N ARG A 152 -17.62 -9.64 5.22
CA ARG A 152 -16.16 -9.75 5.22
C ARG A 152 -15.64 -10.22 3.86
N ASP A 153 -16.27 -11.23 3.26
CA ASP A 153 -15.99 -11.67 1.89
C ASP A 153 -16.10 -10.50 0.90
N GLN A 154 -17.21 -9.73 0.93
CA GLN A 154 -17.39 -8.58 0.05
C GLN A 154 -16.28 -7.54 0.23
N SER A 155 -16.01 -7.13 1.48
CA SER A 155 -14.97 -6.14 1.80
C SER A 155 -13.58 -6.55 1.30
N LEU A 156 -13.20 -7.82 1.49
CA LEU A 156 -11.93 -8.37 1.01
C LEU A 156 -11.86 -8.41 -0.53
N GLN A 157 -12.96 -8.72 -1.22
CA GLN A 157 -13.00 -8.71 -2.69
C GLN A 157 -12.97 -7.30 -3.28
N GLU A 158 -13.61 -6.32 -2.64
CA GLU A 158 -13.54 -4.91 -3.03
C GLU A 158 -12.12 -4.35 -2.89
N GLU A 159 -11.41 -4.70 -1.81
CA GLU A 159 -10.00 -4.35 -1.66
C GLU A 159 -9.11 -5.08 -2.68
N LEU A 160 -9.32 -6.37 -2.94
CA LEU A 160 -8.57 -7.11 -3.96
C LEU A 160 -8.72 -6.46 -5.35
N ALA A 161 -9.95 -6.06 -5.71
CA ALA A 161 -10.22 -5.33 -6.94
C ALA A 161 -9.50 -3.97 -6.99
N ARG A 162 -9.44 -3.24 -5.87
CA ARG A 162 -8.69 -1.98 -5.72
C ARG A 162 -7.18 -2.20 -5.90
N GLN A 163 -6.59 -3.19 -5.24
CA GLN A 163 -5.17 -3.51 -5.39
C GLN A 163 -4.81 -3.94 -6.82
N HIS A 164 -5.70 -4.66 -7.51
CA HIS A 164 -5.55 -4.93 -8.95
C HIS A 164 -5.72 -3.69 -9.85
N ALA A 165 -6.55 -2.71 -9.49
CA ALA A 165 -6.60 -1.41 -10.18
C ALA A 165 -5.29 -0.63 -10.00
N ASN A 166 -4.80 -0.54 -8.76
CA ASN A 166 -3.54 0.12 -8.41
C ASN A 166 -2.34 -0.48 -9.16
N GLU A 167 -2.21 -1.81 -9.21
CA GLU A 167 -1.16 -2.49 -9.97
C GLU A 167 -1.26 -2.27 -11.49
N ARG A 168 -2.47 -2.14 -12.04
CA ARG A 168 -2.66 -1.77 -13.46
C ARG A 168 -2.17 -0.35 -13.74
N LEU A 169 -2.50 0.61 -12.87
CA LEU A 169 -2.01 2.00 -12.97
C LEU A 169 -0.48 2.05 -12.89
N ARG A 170 0.13 1.40 -11.88
CA ARG A 170 1.61 1.28 -11.76
C ARG A 170 2.24 0.77 -13.06
N ARG A 171 1.72 -0.32 -13.64
CA ARG A 171 2.24 -0.89 -14.90
C ARG A 171 2.01 0.01 -16.10
N GLN A 172 0.87 0.68 -16.22
CA GLN A 172 0.55 1.57 -17.34
C GLN A 172 1.47 2.80 -17.37
N PHE A 173 1.70 3.43 -16.22
CA PHE A 173 2.68 4.51 -16.09
C PHE A 173 4.09 4.01 -16.42
N ALA A 174 4.51 2.88 -15.83
CA ALA A 174 5.85 2.34 -16.03
C ALA A 174 6.13 1.98 -17.50
N ALA A 175 5.17 1.36 -18.19
CA ALA A 175 5.29 1.01 -19.60
C ALA A 175 5.54 2.23 -20.50
N GLN A 176 4.94 3.38 -20.19
CA GLN A 176 5.16 4.62 -20.92
C GLN A 176 6.44 5.34 -20.50
N ALA A 177 6.70 5.45 -19.19
CA ALA A 177 7.91 6.07 -18.66
C ALA A 177 9.19 5.36 -19.15
N ASN A 178 9.18 4.02 -19.22
CA ASN A 178 10.28 3.21 -19.73
C ASN A 178 10.53 3.35 -21.25
N VAL A 179 9.60 3.93 -22.02
CA VAL A 179 9.80 4.30 -23.44
C VAL A 179 10.20 5.78 -23.55
N ILE A 180 9.53 6.66 -22.81
CA ILE A 180 9.74 8.12 -22.84
C ILE A 180 11.12 8.50 -22.32
N GLY A 181 11.58 7.92 -21.21
CA GLY A 181 12.89 8.23 -20.61
C GLY A 181 14.07 8.00 -21.57
N PRO A 182 14.23 6.79 -22.15
CA PRO A 182 15.26 6.53 -23.15
C PRO A 182 15.10 7.34 -24.45
N TRP A 183 13.86 7.66 -24.84
CA TRP A 183 13.61 8.52 -26.01
C TRP A 183 14.14 9.95 -25.78
N ILE A 184 13.88 10.53 -24.60
CA ILE A 184 14.41 11.86 -24.22
C ILE A 184 15.93 11.84 -24.24
N GLN A 185 16.57 10.83 -23.62
CA GLN A 185 18.02 10.70 -23.63
C GLN A 185 18.58 10.59 -25.06
N THR A 186 17.97 9.75 -25.90
CA THR A 186 18.41 9.58 -27.30
C THR A 186 18.34 10.91 -28.07
N LYS A 187 17.28 11.70 -27.88
CA LYS A 187 17.15 13.02 -28.54
C LYS A 187 18.13 14.06 -27.99
N MET A 188 18.39 14.06 -26.68
CA MET A 188 19.45 14.89 -26.09
C MET A 188 20.82 14.58 -26.72
N GLU A 189 21.15 13.30 -26.88
CA GLU A 189 22.41 12.87 -27.50
C GLU A 189 22.48 13.17 -29.01
N GLU A 190 21.38 13.05 -29.75
CA GLU A 190 21.30 13.44 -31.17
C GLU A 190 21.56 14.94 -31.37
N ILE A 191 20.97 15.80 -30.53
CA ILE A 191 21.21 17.25 -30.57
C ILE A 191 22.67 17.54 -30.22
N ALA A 192 23.20 16.94 -29.16
CA ALA A 192 24.60 17.10 -28.77
C ALA A 192 25.58 16.67 -29.89
N ARG A 193 25.31 15.57 -30.60
CA ARG A 193 26.11 15.14 -31.77
C ARG A 193 26.02 16.13 -32.93
N SER A 194 24.84 16.69 -33.23
CA SER A 194 24.67 17.66 -34.33
C SER A 194 25.50 18.95 -34.17
N SER A 195 25.83 19.30 -32.91
CA SER A 195 26.74 20.41 -32.58
C SER A 195 28.23 20.07 -32.73
N ILE A 196 28.61 18.79 -32.72
CA ILE A 196 30.01 18.32 -32.77
C ILE A 196 30.38 17.91 -34.21
N GLU A 197 29.49 17.22 -34.89
CA GLU A 197 29.62 16.80 -36.29
C GLU A 197 29.35 17.98 -37.25
N MET A 198 30.18 19.01 -37.14
CA MET A 198 30.15 20.27 -37.92
C MET A 198 30.56 20.10 -39.40
N THR A 199 30.23 18.95 -40.00
CA THR A 199 30.43 18.62 -41.42
C THR A 199 29.21 19.00 -42.23
N GLY A 200 29.30 20.09 -43.00
CA GLY A 200 28.22 20.60 -43.84
C GLY A 200 27.98 22.11 -43.62
N PRO A 201 27.19 22.76 -44.49
CA PRO A 201 26.79 24.16 -44.30
C PRO A 201 25.93 24.32 -43.03
N LEU A 202 25.93 25.53 -42.46
CA LEU A 202 25.12 25.84 -41.26
C LEU A 202 23.62 25.69 -41.52
N GLU A 203 23.21 25.90 -42.77
CA GLU A 203 21.86 25.73 -43.29
C GLU A 203 21.36 24.29 -43.13
N ASP A 204 22.20 23.28 -43.40
CA ASP A 204 21.82 21.87 -43.24
C ASP A 204 21.69 21.50 -41.76
N GLN A 205 22.59 22.01 -40.91
CA GLN A 205 22.50 21.85 -39.46
C GLN A 205 21.22 22.51 -38.91
N MET A 206 20.86 23.71 -39.40
CA MET A 206 19.62 24.40 -39.04
C MET A 206 18.38 23.59 -39.45
N ASN A 207 18.35 23.07 -40.69
CA ASN A 207 17.25 22.23 -41.18
C ASN A 207 17.09 20.95 -40.34
N GLN A 208 18.20 20.30 -39.96
CA GLN A 208 18.19 19.12 -39.10
C GLN A 208 17.66 19.43 -37.68
N LEU A 209 18.11 20.53 -37.08
CA LEU A 209 17.62 20.99 -35.78
C LEU A 209 16.12 21.34 -35.81
N LYS A 210 15.65 22.00 -36.87
CA LYS A 210 14.21 22.27 -37.08
C LYS A 210 13.40 20.99 -37.26
N GLN A 211 13.97 19.95 -37.89
CA GLN A 211 13.34 18.63 -37.95
C GLN A 211 13.28 17.95 -36.58
N TYR A 212 14.32 18.06 -35.75
CA TYR A 212 14.31 17.58 -34.37
C TYR A 212 13.29 18.33 -33.50
N GLU A 213 13.21 19.66 -33.60
CA GLU A 213 12.20 20.49 -32.94
C GLU A 213 10.78 20.02 -33.28
N GLN A 214 10.46 19.83 -34.58
CA GLN A 214 9.15 19.32 -34.99
C GLN A 214 8.87 17.90 -34.47
N ASN A 215 9.88 17.02 -34.45
CA ASN A 215 9.73 15.67 -33.87
C ASN A 215 9.45 15.70 -32.36
N ILE A 216 10.06 16.64 -31.63
CA ILE A 216 9.81 16.85 -30.19
C ILE A 216 8.39 17.39 -29.97
N ILE A 217 7.98 18.42 -30.72
CA ILE A 217 6.61 18.96 -30.66
C ILE A 217 5.58 17.86 -30.93
N ASN A 218 5.80 17.04 -31.96
CA ASN A 218 4.92 15.93 -32.30
C ASN A 218 4.83 14.86 -31.18
N TYR A 219 5.90 14.67 -30.40
CA TYR A 219 5.94 13.67 -29.33
C TYR A 219 5.27 14.12 -28.02
N LYS A 220 4.98 15.43 -27.86
CA LYS A 220 4.39 16.03 -26.65
C LYS A 220 3.16 15.27 -26.10
N HIS A 221 2.30 14.76 -26.98
CA HIS A 221 1.09 14.03 -26.57
C HIS A 221 1.37 12.79 -25.70
N ASN A 222 2.56 12.17 -25.82
CA ASN A 222 2.95 11.05 -24.96
C ASN A 222 3.32 11.50 -23.54
N ILE A 223 3.87 12.71 -23.40
CA ILE A 223 4.16 13.32 -22.09
C ILE A 223 2.85 13.70 -21.40
N ASP A 224 1.93 14.34 -22.13
CA ASP A 224 0.62 14.74 -21.61
C ASP A 224 -0.21 13.52 -21.18
N LYS A 225 -0.10 12.39 -21.89
CA LYS A 225 -0.71 11.12 -21.50
C LYS A 225 -0.07 10.52 -20.24
N LEU A 226 1.26 10.54 -20.12
CA LEU A 226 1.95 10.06 -18.92
C LEU A 226 1.60 10.90 -17.68
N GLU A 227 1.45 12.22 -17.85
CA GLU A 227 0.99 13.15 -16.81
C GLU A 227 -0.43 12.80 -16.33
N GLY A 228 -1.36 12.51 -17.26
CA GLY A 228 -2.70 12.01 -16.91
C GLY A 228 -2.68 10.68 -16.15
N ASP A 229 -1.84 9.72 -16.56
CA ASP A 229 -1.69 8.45 -15.84
C ASP A 229 -1.02 8.63 -14.47
N HIS A 230 -0.15 9.64 -14.30
CA HIS A 230 0.41 10.02 -13.01
C HIS A 230 -0.63 10.62 -12.07
N GLN A 231 -1.52 11.47 -12.59
CA GLN A 231 -2.64 12.01 -11.81
C GLN A 231 -3.54 10.89 -11.27
N LEU A 232 -3.90 9.91 -12.09
CA LEU A 232 -4.69 8.74 -11.66
C LEU A 232 -4.00 7.93 -10.55
N ILE A 233 -2.67 7.81 -10.61
CA ILE A 233 -1.86 7.16 -9.56
C ILE A 233 -1.92 7.94 -8.24
N GLN A 234 -1.83 9.27 -8.29
CA GLN A 234 -1.91 10.13 -7.10
C GLN A 234 -3.31 10.13 -6.49
N GLU A 235 -4.37 10.19 -7.31
CA GLU A 235 -5.77 10.10 -6.87
C GLU A 235 -6.08 8.72 -6.23
N ALA A 236 -5.42 7.66 -6.69
CA ALA A 236 -5.49 6.33 -6.08
C ALA A 236 -4.59 6.15 -4.83
N LEU A 237 -3.90 7.22 -4.38
CA LEU A 237 -2.96 7.23 -3.24
C LEU A 237 -1.80 6.22 -3.37
N VAL A 238 -1.36 5.95 -4.60
CA VAL A 238 -0.23 5.06 -4.89
C VAL A 238 1.04 5.88 -5.07
N PHE A 239 2.04 5.67 -4.21
CA PHE A 239 3.29 6.46 -4.22
C PHE A 239 4.53 5.65 -4.60
N ASP A 240 4.40 4.32 -4.73
CA ASP A 240 5.47 3.40 -5.14
C ASP A 240 5.19 2.82 -6.54
N ASN A 241 6.26 2.56 -7.30
CA ASN A 241 6.16 1.85 -8.57
C ASN A 241 7.39 0.98 -8.83
N LYS A 242 7.30 -0.31 -8.50
CA LYS A 242 8.39 -1.30 -8.71
C LYS A 242 8.70 -1.64 -10.17
N HIS A 243 7.93 -1.10 -11.14
CA HIS A 243 8.06 -1.46 -12.56
C HIS A 243 8.87 -0.45 -13.39
N THR A 244 9.33 0.64 -12.78
CA THR A 244 10.18 1.66 -13.45
C THR A 244 11.09 2.37 -12.45
N ASN A 245 12.26 2.82 -12.92
CA ASN A 245 13.14 3.72 -12.16
C ASN A 245 12.87 5.21 -12.48
N TYR A 246 12.00 5.50 -13.45
CA TYR A 246 11.60 6.85 -13.80
C TYR A 246 10.43 7.30 -12.92
N THR A 247 10.62 8.39 -12.18
CA THR A 247 9.51 9.12 -11.55
C THR A 247 8.94 10.13 -12.55
N MET A 248 7.74 10.65 -12.32
CA MET A 248 7.20 11.69 -13.20
C MET A 248 8.11 12.93 -13.20
N GLU A 249 8.74 13.25 -12.08
CA GLU A 249 9.67 14.36 -11.96
C GLU A 249 10.93 14.18 -12.83
N HIS A 250 11.50 12.97 -12.90
CA HIS A 250 12.60 12.67 -13.83
C HIS A 250 12.19 12.92 -15.30
N ILE A 251 10.94 12.58 -15.67
CA ILE A 251 10.44 12.80 -17.03
C ILE A 251 10.18 14.29 -17.31
N ARG A 252 9.55 15.02 -16.38
CA ARG A 252 9.32 16.48 -16.52
C ARG A 252 10.63 17.24 -16.69
N VAL A 253 11.60 17.03 -15.79
CA VAL A 253 12.90 17.70 -15.86
C VAL A 253 13.65 17.34 -17.13
N GLY A 254 13.65 16.06 -17.54
CA GLY A 254 14.28 15.63 -18.79
C GLY A 254 13.63 16.25 -20.04
N TRP A 255 12.30 16.39 -20.03
CA TRP A 255 11.54 16.98 -21.14
C TRP A 255 11.75 18.49 -21.27
N GLU A 256 11.65 19.25 -20.17
CA GLU A 256 11.89 20.70 -20.17
C GLU A 256 13.36 21.04 -20.49
N LEU A 257 14.30 20.20 -20.05
CA LEU A 257 15.70 20.31 -20.45
C LEU A 257 15.89 20.06 -21.95
N LEU A 258 15.21 19.07 -22.53
CA LEU A 258 15.24 18.79 -23.96
C LEU A 258 14.69 19.97 -24.79
N LEU A 259 13.53 20.52 -24.41
CA LEU A 259 12.95 21.72 -25.04
C LEU A 259 13.89 22.93 -24.96
N THR A 260 14.49 23.18 -23.79
CA THR A 260 15.44 24.27 -23.59
C THR A 260 16.72 24.07 -24.40
N THR A 261 17.17 22.82 -24.57
CA THR A 261 18.40 22.47 -25.28
C THR A 261 18.23 22.66 -26.78
N ILE A 262 17.15 22.14 -27.40
CA ILE A 262 16.90 22.34 -28.84
C ILE A 262 16.74 23.82 -29.18
N ALA A 263 15.99 24.58 -28.38
CA ALA A 263 15.80 26.01 -28.59
C ALA A 263 17.14 26.79 -28.49
N ARG A 264 18.01 26.42 -27.53
CA ARG A 264 19.34 27.05 -27.41
C ARG A 264 20.23 26.74 -28.60
N THR A 265 20.34 25.47 -29.00
CA THR A 265 21.20 25.06 -30.11
C THR A 265 20.74 25.66 -31.44
N ILE A 266 19.42 25.80 -31.65
CA ILE A 266 18.87 26.57 -32.80
C ILE A 266 19.36 28.02 -32.75
N ASN A 267 19.14 28.75 -31.65
CA ASN A 267 19.57 30.15 -31.52
C ASN A 267 21.09 30.34 -31.70
N GLU A 268 21.90 29.37 -31.24
CA GLU A 268 23.36 29.36 -31.41
C GLU A 268 23.75 29.21 -32.89
N VAL A 269 23.10 28.33 -33.65
CA VAL A 269 23.35 28.16 -35.10
C VAL A 269 22.81 29.35 -35.90
N GLU A 270 21.64 29.91 -35.56
CA GLU A 270 21.13 31.15 -36.17
C GLU A 270 22.12 32.31 -35.98
N THR A 271 22.69 32.46 -34.78
CA THR A 271 23.70 33.47 -34.47
C THR A 271 25.01 33.24 -35.26
N GLN A 272 25.41 31.98 -35.47
CA GLN A 272 26.56 31.64 -36.32
C GLN A 272 26.33 32.01 -37.79
N ILE A 273 25.14 31.75 -38.34
CA ILE A 273 24.75 32.13 -39.70
C ILE A 273 24.84 33.65 -39.87
N LEU A 274 24.17 34.41 -38.99
CA LEU A 274 24.19 35.88 -39.01
C LEU A 274 25.61 36.44 -38.89
N THR A 275 26.47 35.84 -38.06
CA THR A 275 27.86 36.27 -37.88
C THR A 275 28.74 35.95 -39.09
N ARG A 276 28.55 34.79 -39.73
CA ARG A 276 29.23 34.41 -40.98
C ARG A 276 28.90 35.42 -42.08
N ASP A 277 27.61 35.70 -42.25
CA ASP A 277 27.09 36.53 -43.34
C ASP A 277 27.48 38.00 -43.15
N ALA A 278 27.35 38.55 -41.93
CA ALA A 278 27.74 39.92 -41.61
C ALA A 278 29.25 40.18 -41.77
N LYS A 279 30.09 39.14 -41.66
CA LYS A 279 31.55 39.21 -41.84
C LYS A 279 32.02 38.79 -43.24
N GLY A 280 31.13 38.29 -44.10
CA GLY A 280 31.48 37.78 -45.43
C GLY A 280 32.42 36.56 -45.40
N ILE A 281 32.32 35.71 -44.36
CA ILE A 281 33.18 34.52 -44.22
C ILE A 281 32.74 33.46 -45.25
N THR A 282 33.66 33.00 -46.08
CA THR A 282 33.36 31.96 -47.08
C THR A 282 33.19 30.58 -46.43
N GLN A 283 32.46 29.67 -47.09
CA GLN A 283 32.24 28.33 -46.55
C GLN A 283 33.56 27.54 -46.39
N GLU A 284 34.56 27.77 -47.26
CA GLU A 284 35.90 27.18 -47.12
C GLU A 284 36.61 27.69 -45.86
N GLN A 285 36.64 29.00 -45.62
CA GLN A 285 37.22 29.58 -44.40
C GLN A 285 36.49 29.08 -43.14
N MET A 286 35.17 28.94 -43.19
CA MET A 286 34.40 28.35 -42.10
C MET A 286 34.79 26.90 -41.85
N ASN A 287 34.93 26.09 -42.90
CA ASN A 287 35.39 24.70 -42.79
C ASN A 287 36.82 24.60 -42.23
N ASP A 288 37.73 25.51 -42.60
CA ASP A 288 39.10 25.57 -42.06
C ASP A 288 39.11 25.93 -40.56
N PHE A 289 38.29 26.88 -40.12
CA PHE A 289 38.13 27.20 -38.70
C PHE A 289 37.58 26.01 -37.91
N ARG A 290 36.60 25.30 -38.47
CA ARG A 290 36.00 24.08 -37.87
C ARG A 290 37.01 22.93 -37.77
N ALA A 291 37.75 22.67 -38.84
CA ALA A 291 38.80 21.65 -38.85
C ALA A 291 39.92 21.98 -37.84
N SER A 292 40.28 23.25 -37.71
CA SER A 292 41.24 23.73 -36.72
C SER A 292 40.71 23.53 -35.29
N PHE A 293 39.47 23.93 -35.02
CA PHE A 293 38.84 23.76 -33.70
C PHE A 293 38.76 22.28 -33.28
N ASN A 294 38.23 21.43 -34.15
CA ASN A 294 38.08 19.99 -33.90
C ASN A 294 39.45 19.27 -33.80
N HIS A 295 40.52 19.82 -34.39
CA HIS A 295 41.87 19.28 -34.21
C HIS A 295 42.40 19.48 -32.77
N PHE A 296 42.06 20.59 -32.12
CA PHE A 296 42.47 20.88 -30.74
C PHE A 296 41.55 20.20 -29.70
N ASP A 297 40.31 19.87 -30.04
CA ASP A 297 39.33 19.25 -29.14
C ASP A 297 39.44 17.71 -29.03
N ARG A 298 40.67 17.21 -28.83
CA ARG A 298 40.95 15.75 -28.77
C ARG A 298 40.72 15.09 -27.41
N VAL A 299 40.21 15.81 -26.41
CA VAL A 299 39.99 15.27 -25.05
C VAL A 299 38.54 15.53 -24.62
N GLN A 300 37.65 14.68 -25.11
CA GLN A 300 36.26 14.63 -24.67
C GLN A 300 36.18 14.09 -23.24
N TYR A 301 36.32 14.98 -22.24
CA TYR A 301 35.57 15.03 -20.97
C TYR A 301 36.18 16.13 -20.07
N SER A 302 35.42 17.22 -19.91
CA SER A 302 35.38 18.12 -18.74
C SER A 302 36.66 18.38 -17.91
N PHE A 303 37.76 18.91 -18.49
CA PHE A 303 38.70 19.77 -17.71
C PHE A 303 39.65 20.69 -18.53
N LEU A 304 39.33 21.05 -19.79
CA LEU A 304 40.26 21.81 -20.67
C LEU A 304 39.73 23.15 -21.22
N PHE A 305 39.01 23.93 -20.41
CA PHE A 305 38.67 25.32 -20.78
C PHE A 305 39.84 26.33 -20.63
N SER A 306 40.98 25.91 -20.05
CA SER A 306 42.08 26.81 -19.66
C SER A 306 43.40 26.66 -20.46
N SER A 307 43.72 25.48 -21.00
CA SER A 307 45.05 25.24 -21.61
C SER A 307 45.08 25.26 -23.15
N SER A 308 44.01 24.82 -23.82
CA SER A 308 43.98 24.74 -25.30
C SER A 308 44.06 26.12 -25.99
N ASN A 309 43.50 27.16 -25.35
CA ASN A 309 43.51 28.54 -25.84
C ASN A 309 44.91 29.17 -25.94
N ILE A 310 45.89 28.68 -25.17
CA ILE A 310 47.23 29.27 -25.13
C ILE A 310 48.05 28.91 -26.37
N HIS A 311 47.89 27.70 -26.91
CA HIS A 311 48.73 27.21 -28.00
C HIS A 311 48.25 27.63 -29.39
N CYS A 312 46.93 27.72 -29.62
CA CYS A 312 46.41 28.24 -30.89
C CYS A 312 46.72 29.75 -31.07
N SER A 313 46.86 30.50 -29.97
CA SER A 313 47.13 31.94 -29.97
C SER A 313 48.59 32.32 -30.25
N GLN A 314 49.55 31.39 -30.20
CA GLN A 314 50.99 31.71 -30.24
C GLN A 314 51.61 31.91 -31.63
N LYS A 315 50.88 31.64 -32.73
CA LYS A 315 51.40 31.75 -34.11
C LYS A 315 50.95 32.99 -34.89
N GLN A 316 50.13 33.86 -34.31
CA GLN A 316 49.69 35.10 -34.95
C GLN A 316 49.99 36.31 -34.06
N VAL A 317 50.68 37.31 -34.64
CA VAL A 317 50.81 38.69 -34.13
C VAL A 317 51.59 38.79 -32.80
N SER A 318 52.91 38.99 -32.74
CA SER A 318 53.74 39.95 -33.50
C SER A 318 53.04 41.26 -33.87
N PHE A 319 52.45 41.94 -32.88
CA PHE A 319 52.28 43.41 -32.83
C PHE A 319 51.78 43.80 -31.44
N HIS A 320 52.69 43.77 -30.46
CA HIS A 320 52.40 44.22 -29.11
C HIS A 320 52.52 45.74 -29.01
N SER A 321 51.43 46.48 -29.27
CA SER A 321 51.04 47.70 -28.54
C SER A 321 49.77 48.32 -29.13
N ILE A 322 48.62 48.00 -28.53
CA ILE A 322 47.56 48.94 -28.12
C ILE A 322 46.82 48.24 -26.97
N TYR A 323 46.64 48.98 -25.87
CA TYR A 323 46.40 48.46 -24.52
C TYR A 323 45.14 47.59 -24.33
N ASN A 324 45.39 46.38 -23.82
CA ASN A 324 44.70 45.69 -22.72
C ASN A 324 43.15 45.69 -22.60
N LEU A 325 42.59 44.50 -22.82
CA LEU A 325 42.10 43.65 -21.70
C LEU A 325 41.12 44.24 -20.67
N LYS A 326 40.19 45.10 -21.08
CA LYS A 326 38.84 45.13 -20.47
C LYS A 326 37.92 44.04 -21.06
N ASN A 327 38.51 42.92 -21.49
CA ASN A 327 38.18 42.25 -22.75
C ASN A 327 38.14 40.70 -22.83
N LEU A 328 37.42 40.00 -21.92
CA LEU A 328 36.88 38.63 -22.14
C LEU A 328 35.55 38.42 -21.39
N PHE A 329 34.38 38.15 -21.97
CA PHE A 329 33.98 38.21 -23.39
C PHE A 329 32.69 39.05 -23.63
N PHE A 330 31.89 39.35 -22.59
CA PHE A 330 31.06 40.58 -22.51
C PHE A 330 31.47 41.49 -21.34
N SER A 331 32.30 40.96 -20.42
CA SER A 331 33.42 41.69 -19.81
C SER A 331 34.51 42.01 -20.86
N LEU A 332 34.04 42.49 -22.02
CA LEU A 332 34.68 42.93 -23.28
C LEU A 332 33.88 44.08 -23.92
N ILE A 333 32.63 44.29 -23.50
CA ILE A 333 31.75 45.32 -24.05
C ILE A 333 31.06 46.14 -22.92
N SER A 334 30.87 45.58 -21.72
CA SER A 334 30.11 46.25 -20.64
C SER A 334 30.90 47.20 -19.71
N CYS A 335 32.23 47.29 -19.81
CA CYS A 335 33.07 47.89 -18.75
C CYS A 335 33.72 49.25 -19.12
N LEU A 336 33.22 49.94 -20.15
CA LEU A 336 33.79 51.17 -20.72
C LEU A 336 32.78 52.31 -20.92
N SER A 337 31.98 52.63 -19.89
CA SER A 337 31.06 53.79 -19.95
C SER A 337 30.94 54.63 -18.66
N SER A 338 31.78 54.43 -17.64
CA SER A 338 31.82 55.35 -16.50
C SER A 338 33.20 55.44 -15.85
N SER A 339 33.65 56.69 -15.72
CA SER A 339 34.67 57.19 -14.79
C SER A 339 36.11 56.68 -14.94
N ILE A 340 36.89 57.44 -15.72
CA ILE A 340 38.10 58.06 -15.15
C ILE A 340 37.89 59.56 -15.15
N GLN A 341 37.53 60.11 -14.00
CA GLN A 341 37.85 61.50 -13.65
C GLN A 341 38.30 61.49 -12.19
N ASN A 342 39.55 61.94 -11.98
CA ASN A 342 40.23 62.06 -10.69
C ASN A 342 40.58 60.70 -10.03
N GLY A 343 41.81 60.40 -9.60
CA GLY A 343 43.02 61.21 -9.55
C GLY A 343 43.55 61.32 -8.12
N TYR A 344 44.75 60.77 -7.92
CA TYR A 344 45.62 60.80 -6.71
C TYR A 344 45.47 59.67 -5.66
N PRO A 345 46.59 59.30 -4.98
CA PRO A 345 46.71 58.08 -4.15
C PRO A 345 46.78 58.38 -2.64
N PHE A 346 46.63 57.36 -1.78
CA PHE A 346 47.58 57.01 -0.68
C PHE A 346 47.05 55.90 0.28
N LEU A 347 48.01 55.20 0.92
CA LEU A 347 48.00 54.55 2.26
C LEU A 347 47.11 53.31 2.57
N ASP A 348 47.81 52.31 3.13
CA ASP A 348 47.48 51.36 4.21
C ASP A 348 46.05 50.81 4.41
N LEU A 349 45.96 49.47 4.47
CA LEU A 349 45.95 48.81 5.80
C LEU A 349 46.35 47.32 5.73
N MET A 350 47.08 46.84 6.74
CA MET A 350 47.23 45.41 7.03
C MET A 350 46.03 44.91 7.85
N CYS A 351 45.59 43.68 7.58
CA CYS A 351 44.98 42.74 8.54
C CYS A 351 45.11 41.35 7.90
N VAL A 352 46.12 40.55 8.25
CA VAL A 352 46.13 39.67 9.45
C VAL A 352 44.89 38.76 9.46
N GLY A 353 45.07 37.54 8.97
CA GLY A 353 44.18 36.43 9.27
C GLY A 353 44.79 35.58 10.38
N HIS A 354 44.25 35.68 11.59
CA HIS A 354 44.17 34.59 12.54
C HIS A 354 42.88 34.70 13.37
#